data_AF-C6RGU3-F1
#
_entry.id   AF-C6RGU3-F1
#
_cell.length_a   1.000
_cell.length_b   1.000
_cell.length_c   1.000
_cell.angle_alpha   90.00
_cell.angle_beta   90.00
_cell.angle_gamma   90.00
#
_symmetry.space_group_name_H-M   'P 1'
#
loop_
_entity.id
_entity.type
_entity.pdbx_description
1 polymer ?
#
loop_
_entity_poly.entity_id
_entity_poly.type
_entity_poly.pdbx_seq_one_letter_code
_entity_poly.pdbx_strand_id
1 'polypeptide(L)'
;MNLALQEIALKLNELKQLNFEDINKKISPNDLQEKLKNFGISNVAETNQQEVAKDTLKEKIKEQVPDANDANINKIKGNISEKLMDWYFQNTGWEKLEGEVGCNGIDGLYVKRDKDGNIKQVLICESKYNTSQLGETSNGTQMSKEWIQAKLDALQKANPDNKDYATIKEMVNEDRYRARIFRLKEIDGELKIEIAKVDSNGSEVAVTELSGKENYKINKIPSIDLQNPEGKFQSKVADAYENIVDQQIQIARSKYENKTNAAA
;
A
#
# COMPACT_ATOMS: atom_id res chain seq x y z
N MET A 1 1.47 -53.13 12.05
CA MET A 1 2.09 -51.93 11.44
C MET A 1 1.52 -50.73 12.16
N ASN A 2 2.36 -49.90 12.80
CA ASN A 2 1.96 -48.97 13.85
C ASN A 2 1.16 -47.78 13.27
N LEU A 3 -0.08 -47.55 13.75
CA LEU A 3 -0.96 -46.47 13.28
C LEU A 3 -0.28 -45.10 13.30
N ALA A 4 0.57 -44.85 14.30
CA ALA A 4 1.37 -43.63 14.40
C ALA A 4 2.37 -43.46 13.25
N LEU A 5 2.94 -44.57 12.73
CA LEU A 5 3.87 -44.52 11.60
C LEU A 5 3.14 -44.24 10.28
N GLN A 6 1.88 -44.69 10.14
CA GLN A 6 1.05 -44.36 8.98
C GLN A 6 0.62 -42.89 8.98
N GLU A 7 0.22 -42.33 10.12
CA GLU A 7 -0.10 -40.90 10.23
C GLU A 7 1.11 -40.00 9.95
N ILE A 8 2.29 -40.38 10.47
CA ILE A 8 3.54 -39.65 10.20
C ILE A 8 3.88 -39.71 8.70
N ALA A 9 3.73 -40.88 8.06
CA ALA A 9 3.98 -41.02 6.63
C ALA A 9 2.99 -40.21 5.77
N LEU A 10 1.71 -40.13 6.18
CA LEU A 10 0.70 -39.33 5.48
C LEU A 10 1.03 -37.83 5.55
N LYS A 11 1.37 -37.32 6.74
CA LYS A 11 1.77 -35.92 6.95
C LYS A 11 3.06 -35.57 6.22
N LEU A 12 4.03 -36.49 6.15
CA LEU A 12 5.25 -36.31 5.36
C LEU A 12 4.96 -36.23 3.86
N ASN A 13 3.94 -36.95 3.39
CA ASN A 13 3.55 -36.92 1.98
C ASN A 13 2.79 -35.63 1.63
N GLU A 14 1.94 -35.13 2.52
CA GLU A 14 1.31 -33.81 2.41
C GLU A 14 2.36 -32.68 2.41
N LEU A 15 3.38 -32.77 3.26
CA LEU A 15 4.49 -31.80 3.29
C LEU A 15 5.36 -31.83 2.03
N LYS A 16 5.49 -32.98 1.36
CA LYS A 16 6.20 -33.11 0.08
C LYS A 16 5.41 -32.59 -1.12
N GLN A 17 4.10 -32.47 -1.00
CA GLN A 17 3.20 -31.94 -2.02
C GLN A 17 3.02 -30.42 -1.92
N LEU A 18 3.49 -29.81 -0.84
CA LEU A 18 3.56 -28.35 -0.72
C LEU A 18 4.64 -27.80 -1.64
N ASN A 19 4.22 -27.04 -2.65
CA ASN A 19 5.12 -26.38 -3.57
C ASN A 19 5.85 -25.23 -2.86
N PHE A 20 7.18 -25.19 -2.92
CA PHE A 20 8.00 -24.18 -2.22
C PHE A 20 7.63 -22.74 -2.62
N GLU A 21 7.13 -22.54 -3.84
CA GLU A 21 6.61 -21.25 -4.31
C GLU A 21 5.38 -20.75 -3.55
N ASP A 22 4.53 -21.65 -3.03
CA ASP A 22 3.32 -21.28 -2.29
C ASP A 22 3.61 -20.94 -0.82
N ILE A 23 4.71 -21.48 -0.27
CA ILE A 23 5.20 -21.15 1.08
C ILE A 23 5.86 -19.75 1.07
N ASN A 24 6.68 -19.45 0.06
CA ASN A 24 7.34 -18.15 -0.10
C ASN A 24 6.35 -16.99 -0.40
N LYS A 25 5.15 -17.28 -0.89
CA LYS A 25 4.09 -16.27 -1.09
C LYS A 25 3.36 -15.85 0.20
N LYS A 26 3.43 -16.64 1.28
CA LYS A 26 2.64 -16.42 2.51
C LYS A 26 3.45 -15.97 3.73
N ILE A 27 4.75 -16.20 3.74
CA ILE A 27 5.64 -15.81 4.84
C ILE A 27 6.86 -15.13 4.24
N SER A 28 7.18 -13.93 4.73
CA SER A 28 8.41 -13.23 4.35
C SER A 28 9.62 -14.09 4.73
N PRO A 29 10.66 -14.18 3.89
CA PRO A 29 11.89 -14.90 4.22
C PRO A 29 12.50 -14.49 5.57
N ASN A 30 12.31 -13.23 5.99
CA ASN A 30 12.77 -12.75 7.29
C ASN A 30 11.96 -13.33 8.46
N ASP A 31 10.64 -13.41 8.33
CA ASP A 31 9.76 -14.03 9.32
C ASP A 31 10.04 -15.54 9.42
N LEU A 32 10.40 -16.16 8.30
CA LEU A 32 10.79 -17.57 8.24
C LEU A 32 12.12 -17.79 8.97
N GLN A 33 13.13 -16.96 8.72
CA GLN A 33 14.43 -17.05 9.41
C GLN A 33 14.32 -16.76 10.91
N GLU A 34 13.51 -15.80 11.31
CA GLU A 34 13.28 -15.47 12.72
C GLU A 34 12.55 -16.61 13.44
N LYS A 35 11.54 -17.20 12.80
CA LYS A 35 10.87 -18.40 13.31
C LYS A 35 11.83 -19.59 13.40
N LEU A 36 12.66 -19.83 12.38
CA LEU A 36 13.63 -20.94 12.38
C LEU A 36 14.72 -20.78 13.47
N LYS A 37 15.17 -19.54 13.74
CA LYS A 37 16.05 -19.25 14.88
C LYS A 37 15.36 -19.53 16.22
N ASN A 38 14.09 -19.18 16.36
CA ASN A 38 13.30 -19.47 17.57
C ASN A 38 13.06 -20.98 17.79
N PHE A 39 13.20 -21.81 16.74
CA PHE A 39 13.15 -23.27 16.82
C PHE A 39 14.53 -23.95 16.95
N GLY A 40 15.63 -23.17 17.10
CA GLY A 40 16.95 -23.71 17.39
C GLY A 40 17.67 -24.41 16.22
N ILE A 41 17.22 -24.20 14.98
CA ILE A 41 17.85 -24.77 13.78
C ILE A 41 18.91 -23.79 13.26
N SER A 42 20.17 -24.01 13.61
CA SER A 42 21.28 -23.07 13.38
C SER A 42 22.15 -23.35 12.15
N ASN A 43 21.97 -24.47 11.44
CA ASN A 43 22.80 -24.83 10.29
C ASN A 43 21.94 -25.26 9.10
N VAL A 44 21.56 -24.31 8.25
CA VAL A 44 21.10 -24.61 6.90
C VAL A 44 22.31 -24.41 5.99
N ALA A 45 22.77 -25.49 5.38
CA ALA A 45 23.93 -25.54 4.50
C ALA A 45 23.82 -24.49 3.37
N GLU A 46 24.97 -23.91 3.03
CA GLU A 46 25.19 -23.00 1.92
C GLU A 46 24.78 -23.67 0.58
N THR A 47 23.54 -23.48 0.18
CA THR A 47 23.08 -23.77 -1.18
C THR A 47 22.58 -22.47 -1.77
N ASN A 48 23.32 -21.95 -2.77
CA ASN A 48 23.02 -20.81 -3.62
C ASN A 48 22.20 -19.71 -2.94
N GLN A 49 22.90 -18.70 -2.40
CA GLN A 49 22.29 -17.43 -2.02
C GLN A 49 21.61 -16.84 -3.26
N GLN A 50 20.33 -17.19 -3.48
CA GLN A 50 19.41 -16.33 -4.18
C GLN A 50 19.43 -15.04 -3.37
N GLU A 51 20.01 -13.99 -3.96
CA GLU A 51 20.13 -12.70 -3.35
C GLU A 51 18.75 -12.32 -2.79
N VAL A 52 18.66 -12.16 -1.46
CA VAL A 52 17.38 -11.88 -0.81
C VAL A 52 16.93 -10.53 -1.35
N ALA A 53 15.80 -10.52 -2.04
CA ALA A 53 15.26 -9.32 -2.65
C ALA A 53 15.17 -8.18 -1.62
N LYS A 54 15.85 -7.06 -1.87
CA LYS A 54 16.13 -6.00 -0.90
C LYS A 54 15.10 -4.88 -1.05
N ASP A 55 14.52 -4.43 0.08
CA ASP A 55 13.76 -3.18 0.15
C ASP A 55 14.77 -2.02 0.05
N THR A 56 15.18 -1.69 -1.17
CA THR A 56 16.22 -0.71 -1.47
C THR A 56 15.84 0.69 -0.96
N LEU A 57 14.55 1.02 -0.92
CA LEU A 57 14.05 2.24 -0.30
C LEU A 57 14.34 2.27 1.21
N LYS A 58 14.10 1.16 1.92
CA LYS A 58 14.39 1.09 3.37
C LYS A 58 15.88 1.36 3.64
N GLU A 59 16.76 0.79 2.84
CA GLU A 59 18.21 1.01 3.00
C GLU A 59 18.61 2.45 2.65
N LYS A 60 18.09 3.02 1.55
CA LYS A 60 18.28 4.44 1.19
C LYS A 60 17.85 5.38 2.32
N ILE A 61 16.71 5.12 2.97
CA ILE A 61 16.22 5.92 4.10
C ILE A 61 17.14 5.78 5.32
N LYS A 62 17.57 4.56 5.68
CA LYS A 62 18.46 4.34 6.83
C LYS A 62 19.81 5.03 6.65
N GLU A 63 20.37 4.98 5.45
CA GLU A 63 21.64 5.62 5.14
C GLU A 63 21.54 7.15 5.27
N GLN A 64 20.47 7.73 4.76
CA GLN A 64 20.29 9.19 4.75
C GLN A 64 19.67 9.76 6.04
N VAL A 65 19.02 8.92 6.85
CA VAL A 65 18.36 9.29 8.11
C VAL A 65 18.69 8.25 9.20
N PRO A 66 19.96 8.15 9.63
CA PRO A 66 20.42 7.06 10.52
C PRO A 66 19.74 7.04 11.90
N ASP A 67 19.26 8.19 12.37
CA ASP A 67 18.54 8.31 13.66
C ASP A 67 17.06 7.89 13.57
N ALA A 68 16.56 7.56 12.38
CA ALA A 68 15.19 7.09 12.21
C ALA A 68 15.04 5.64 12.64
N ASN A 69 14.19 5.40 13.65
CA ASN A 69 13.76 4.05 14.00
C ASN A 69 12.79 3.48 12.93
N ASP A 70 12.54 2.17 12.98
CA ASP A 70 11.69 1.47 12.01
C ASP A 70 10.28 2.05 11.87
N ALA A 71 9.69 2.56 12.96
CA ALA A 71 8.37 3.20 12.91
C ALA A 71 8.38 4.49 12.08
N ASN A 72 9.42 5.33 12.24
CA ASN A 72 9.58 6.53 11.44
C ASN A 72 9.92 6.19 9.98
N ILE A 73 10.74 5.16 9.74
CA ILE A 73 11.01 4.67 8.38
C ILE A 73 9.72 4.20 7.71
N ASN A 74 8.90 3.39 8.38
CA ASN A 74 7.62 2.93 7.84
C ASN A 74 6.67 4.09 7.56
N LYS A 75 6.66 5.13 8.42
CA LYS A 75 5.90 6.35 8.16
C LYS A 75 6.38 7.11 6.92
N ILE A 76 7.70 7.23 6.72
CA ILE A 76 8.27 7.84 5.52
C ILE A 76 7.83 7.05 4.27
N LYS A 77 7.91 5.72 4.29
CA LYS A 77 7.46 4.86 3.19
C LYS A 77 5.96 4.97 2.91
N GLY A 78 5.14 5.08 3.96
CA GLY A 78 3.70 5.35 3.84
C GLY A 78 3.43 6.67 3.12
N ASN A 79 4.06 7.76 3.57
CA ASN A 79 3.95 9.08 2.94
C ASN A 79 4.39 9.06 1.47
N ILE A 80 5.47 8.34 1.14
CA ILE A 80 5.95 8.18 -0.24
C ILE A 80 4.88 7.49 -1.10
N SER A 81 4.31 6.39 -0.59
CA SER A 81 3.24 5.65 -1.27
C SER A 81 2.01 6.52 -1.52
N GLU A 82 1.55 7.26 -0.51
CA GLU A 82 0.40 8.19 -0.64
C GLU A 82 0.65 9.28 -1.68
N LYS A 83 1.83 9.91 -1.65
CA LYS A 83 2.18 10.97 -2.60
C LYS A 83 2.30 10.46 -4.03
N LEU A 84 2.84 9.26 -4.23
CA LEU A 84 2.91 8.68 -5.57
C LEU A 84 1.52 8.27 -6.08
N MET A 85 0.66 7.74 -5.20
CA MET A 85 -0.74 7.45 -5.49
C MET A 85 -1.48 8.71 -5.96
N ASP A 86 -1.33 9.82 -5.22
CA ASP A 86 -1.90 11.12 -5.59
C ASP A 86 -1.42 11.57 -6.96
N TRP A 87 -0.11 11.58 -7.17
CA TRP A 87 0.49 11.94 -8.44
C TRP A 87 -0.08 11.09 -9.59
N TYR A 88 -0.19 9.77 -9.38
CA TYR A 88 -0.70 8.84 -10.39
C TYR A 88 -2.16 9.14 -10.75
N PHE A 89 -3.05 9.28 -9.76
CA PHE A 89 -4.46 9.53 -10.04
C PHE A 89 -4.68 10.92 -10.64
N GLN A 90 -3.98 11.95 -10.15
CA GLN A 90 -4.05 13.29 -10.73
C GLN A 90 -3.58 13.32 -12.19
N ASN A 91 -2.48 12.63 -12.51
CA ASN A 91 -1.97 12.52 -13.88
C ASN A 91 -2.82 11.60 -14.78
N THR A 92 -3.76 10.84 -14.22
CA THR A 92 -4.75 10.04 -14.97
C THR A 92 -6.15 10.68 -14.99
N GLY A 93 -6.19 11.99 -14.72
CA GLY A 93 -7.33 12.88 -14.93
C GLY A 93 -8.31 12.93 -13.78
N TRP A 94 -7.89 12.52 -12.57
CA TRP A 94 -8.68 12.67 -11.36
C TRP A 94 -8.36 13.98 -10.65
N GLU A 95 -9.36 14.59 -10.04
CA GLU A 95 -9.21 15.71 -9.12
C GLU A 95 -9.15 15.17 -7.69
N LYS A 96 -8.18 15.61 -6.88
CA LYS A 96 -8.08 15.25 -5.46
C LYS A 96 -8.91 16.21 -4.62
N LEU A 97 -9.68 15.68 -3.69
CA LEU A 97 -10.33 16.41 -2.60
C LEU A 97 -9.62 16.08 -1.28
N GLU A 98 -9.82 16.92 -0.27
CA GLU A 98 -9.34 16.64 1.08
C GLU A 98 -10.03 15.38 1.62
N GLY A 99 -9.24 14.39 2.01
CA GLY A 99 -9.71 13.08 2.46
C GLY A 99 -9.62 12.88 3.96
N GLU A 100 -8.97 13.80 4.67
CA GLU A 100 -8.59 13.62 6.07
C GLU A 100 -9.15 14.72 6.98
N VAL A 101 -9.36 14.34 8.23
CA VAL A 101 -9.59 15.29 9.33
C VAL A 101 -8.53 15.00 10.39
N GLY A 102 -7.49 15.84 10.42
CA GLY A 102 -6.33 15.63 11.29
C GLY A 102 -5.41 14.55 10.75
N CYS A 103 -5.10 13.52 11.56
CA CYS A 103 -4.24 12.38 11.16
C CYS A 103 -5.05 11.13 10.75
N ASN A 104 -6.36 11.27 10.56
CA ASN A 104 -7.25 10.15 10.25
C ASN A 104 -8.11 10.50 9.05
N GLY A 105 -8.20 9.59 8.08
CA GLY A 105 -9.04 9.82 6.93
C GLY A 105 -8.98 8.75 5.87
N ILE A 106 -9.40 9.15 4.69
CA ILE A 106 -9.26 8.43 3.43
C ILE A 106 -8.00 8.96 2.76
N ASP A 107 -6.99 8.12 2.54
CA ASP A 107 -5.71 8.55 1.96
C ASP A 107 -5.91 9.27 0.60
N GLY A 108 -6.78 8.71 -0.24
CA GLY A 108 -7.12 9.25 -1.56
C GLY A 108 -8.62 9.37 -1.80
N LEU A 109 -9.14 10.60 -1.72
CA LEU A 109 -10.49 10.93 -2.17
C LEU A 109 -10.43 11.70 -3.50
N TYR A 110 -10.93 11.07 -4.57
CA TYR A 110 -10.83 11.63 -5.91
C TYR A 110 -12.17 11.68 -6.65
N VAL A 111 -12.32 12.70 -7.49
CA VAL A 111 -13.50 12.89 -8.33
C VAL A 111 -13.14 13.13 -9.79
N LYS A 112 -14.09 12.83 -10.69
CA LYS A 112 -14.12 13.38 -12.05
C LYS A 112 -15.42 14.15 -12.22
N ARG A 113 -15.32 15.36 -12.77
CA ARG A 113 -16.47 16.23 -13.02
C ARG A 113 -16.88 16.24 -14.48
N ASP A 114 -18.15 16.55 -14.73
CA ASP A 114 -18.60 16.93 -16.06
C ASP A 114 -18.27 18.40 -16.38
N LYS A 115 -18.73 18.89 -17.54
CA LYS A 115 -18.47 20.27 -17.99
C LYS A 115 -19.19 21.33 -17.14
N ASP A 116 -20.24 20.94 -16.44
CA ASP A 116 -21.05 21.80 -15.59
C ASP A 116 -20.53 21.81 -14.13
N GLY A 117 -19.45 21.06 -13.86
CA GLY A 117 -18.82 20.96 -12.54
C GLY A 117 -19.41 19.88 -11.63
N ASN A 118 -20.38 19.09 -12.11
CA ASN A 118 -21.02 18.05 -11.30
C ASN A 118 -20.12 16.82 -11.19
N ILE A 119 -20.10 16.20 -10.01
CA ILE A 119 -19.37 14.96 -9.79
C ILE A 119 -20.01 13.83 -10.61
N LYS A 120 -19.24 13.27 -11.53
CA LYS A 120 -19.64 12.16 -12.40
C LYS A 120 -19.07 10.81 -11.93
N GLN A 121 -17.89 10.82 -11.32
CA GLN A 121 -17.23 9.62 -10.81
C GLN A 121 -16.55 9.93 -9.48
N VAL A 122 -16.63 8.97 -8.56
CA VAL A 122 -15.93 8.98 -7.29
C VAL A 122 -14.95 7.80 -7.27
N LEU A 123 -13.73 8.05 -6.77
CA LEU A 123 -12.73 7.05 -6.44
C LEU A 123 -12.25 7.31 -5.02
N ILE A 124 -12.33 6.27 -4.21
CA ILE A 124 -11.81 6.23 -2.85
C ILE A 124 -10.66 5.23 -2.89
N CYS A 125 -9.49 5.64 -2.46
CA CYS A 125 -8.29 4.83 -2.53
C CYS A 125 -7.56 4.82 -1.20
N GLU A 126 -7.10 3.63 -0.82
CA GLU A 126 -6.20 3.40 0.30
C GLU A 126 -4.80 3.14 -0.24
N SER A 127 -3.80 3.83 0.31
CA SER A 127 -2.39 3.63 0.00
C SER A 127 -1.77 2.63 0.97
N LYS A 128 -0.98 1.68 0.45
CA LYS A 128 -0.23 0.73 1.28
C LYS A 128 1.18 0.54 0.75
N TYR A 129 2.16 0.52 1.65
CA TYR A 129 3.51 0.08 1.29
C TYR A 129 3.70 -1.41 1.58
N ASN A 130 4.32 -2.13 0.65
CA ASN A 130 4.66 -3.54 0.74
C ASN A 130 3.49 -4.44 1.17
N THR A 131 3.61 -5.20 2.26
CA THR A 131 2.61 -6.19 2.74
C THR A 131 1.56 -5.60 3.70
N SER A 132 1.54 -4.27 3.87
CA SER A 132 0.65 -3.60 4.82
C SER A 132 -0.82 -3.92 4.54
N GLN A 133 -1.55 -4.37 5.57
CA GLN A 133 -2.95 -4.76 5.49
C GLN A 133 -3.89 -3.59 5.83
N LEU A 134 -5.17 -3.76 5.54
CA LEU A 134 -6.22 -2.86 6.01
C LEU A 134 -6.37 -2.99 7.52
N GLY A 135 -6.63 -1.87 8.20
CA GLY A 135 -6.89 -1.87 9.64
C GLY A 135 -8.34 -2.19 9.98
N GLU A 136 -8.55 -2.79 11.15
CA GLU A 136 -9.86 -2.87 11.78
C GLU A 136 -10.14 -1.59 12.59
N THR A 137 -11.37 -1.08 12.52
CA THR A 137 -11.75 0.17 13.20
C THR A 137 -13.08 0.01 13.93
N SER A 138 -13.46 1.02 14.72
CA SER A 138 -14.76 1.04 15.40
C SER A 138 -15.95 1.08 14.45
N ASN A 139 -15.74 1.43 13.18
CA ASN A 139 -16.78 1.54 12.15
C ASN A 139 -16.62 0.47 11.07
N GLY A 140 -16.09 -0.70 11.43
CA GLY A 140 -15.78 -1.79 10.51
C GLY A 140 -14.36 -1.74 9.95
N THR A 141 -14.07 -2.65 9.02
CA THR A 141 -12.78 -2.70 8.34
C THR A 141 -12.57 -1.42 7.54
N GLN A 142 -11.33 -0.90 7.52
CA GLN A 142 -10.94 0.21 6.67
C GLN A 142 -11.37 -0.04 5.22
N MET A 143 -11.88 0.99 4.54
CA MET A 143 -12.48 0.92 3.20
C MET A 143 -13.84 0.21 3.09
N SER A 144 -14.42 -0.29 4.17
CA SER A 144 -15.83 -0.73 4.17
C SER A 144 -16.77 0.45 3.92
N LYS A 145 -17.99 0.18 3.44
CA LYS A 145 -18.98 1.22 3.14
C LYS A 145 -19.33 2.02 4.40
N GLU A 146 -19.53 1.34 5.53
CA GLU A 146 -19.81 1.98 6.82
C GLU A 146 -18.64 2.87 7.28
N TRP A 147 -17.41 2.40 7.14
CA TRP A 147 -16.22 3.18 7.45
C TRP A 147 -16.12 4.43 6.56
N ILE A 148 -16.30 4.27 5.24
CA ILE A 148 -16.26 5.38 4.28
C ILE A 148 -17.32 6.44 4.63
N GLN A 149 -18.55 6.02 4.88
CA GLN A 149 -19.64 6.92 5.26
C GLN A 149 -19.30 7.72 6.52
N ALA A 150 -18.74 7.06 7.54
CA ALA A 150 -18.32 7.72 8.76
C ALA A 150 -17.20 8.76 8.54
N LYS A 151 -16.26 8.48 7.62
CA LYS A 151 -15.22 9.47 7.24
C LYS A 151 -15.79 10.65 6.47
N LEU A 152 -16.71 10.41 5.54
CA LEU A 152 -17.40 11.47 4.81
C LEU A 152 -18.23 12.37 5.74
N ASP A 153 -18.86 11.79 6.78
CA ASP A 153 -19.56 12.58 7.80
C ASP A 153 -18.62 13.49 8.60
N ALA A 154 -17.44 12.98 8.96
CA ALA A 154 -16.43 13.79 9.63
C ALA A 154 -15.93 14.93 8.73
N LEU A 155 -15.67 14.64 7.44
CA LEU A 155 -15.24 15.63 6.46
C LEU A 155 -16.30 16.72 6.22
N GLN A 156 -17.56 16.34 6.07
CA GLN A 156 -18.66 17.27 5.90
C GLN A 156 -18.83 18.17 7.13
N LYS A 157 -18.69 17.60 8.34
CA LYS A 157 -18.74 18.38 9.58
C LYS A 157 -17.57 19.36 9.70
N ALA A 158 -16.37 18.95 9.29
CA ALA A 158 -15.18 19.81 9.31
C ALA A 158 -15.21 20.89 8.20
N ASN A 159 -15.94 20.64 7.11
CA ASN A 159 -15.99 21.50 5.93
C ASN A 159 -17.45 21.76 5.49
N PRO A 160 -18.27 22.45 6.31
CA PRO A 160 -19.72 22.56 6.10
C PRO A 160 -20.10 23.27 4.78
N ASP A 161 -19.23 24.12 4.25
CA ASP A 161 -19.47 24.87 3.01
C ASP A 161 -19.18 24.03 1.74
N ASN A 162 -18.46 22.91 1.88
CA ASN A 162 -18.13 22.05 0.75
C ASN A 162 -19.24 21.01 0.50
N LYS A 163 -20.08 21.28 -0.51
CA LYS A 163 -21.20 20.42 -0.92
C LYS A 163 -20.76 19.11 -1.60
N ASP A 164 -19.50 18.98 -2.00
CA ASP A 164 -19.01 17.76 -2.64
C ASP A 164 -19.13 16.56 -1.69
N TYR A 165 -18.85 16.72 -0.40
CA TYR A 165 -18.92 15.60 0.55
C TYR A 165 -20.32 15.01 0.68
N ALA A 166 -21.35 15.86 0.70
CA ALA A 166 -22.74 15.40 0.71
C ALA A 166 -23.09 14.62 -0.57
N THR A 167 -22.67 15.13 -1.73
CA THR A 167 -22.87 14.48 -3.04
C THR A 167 -22.14 13.14 -3.12
N ILE A 168 -20.88 13.09 -2.64
CA ILE A 168 -20.08 11.88 -2.61
C ILE A 168 -20.71 10.85 -1.67
N LYS A 169 -21.21 11.28 -0.50
CA LYS A 169 -21.89 10.39 0.44
C LYS A 169 -23.15 9.77 -0.18
N GLU A 170 -23.95 10.56 -0.89
CA GLU A 170 -25.11 10.06 -1.64
C GLU A 170 -24.69 9.03 -2.70
N MET A 171 -23.64 9.31 -3.48
CA MET A 171 -23.11 8.35 -4.46
C MET A 171 -22.57 7.08 -3.79
N VAL A 172 -21.97 7.17 -2.60
CA VAL A 172 -21.54 5.98 -1.83
C VAL A 172 -22.76 5.19 -1.36
N ASN A 173 -23.81 5.85 -0.88
CA ASN A 173 -25.05 5.19 -0.46
C ASN A 173 -25.69 4.40 -1.60
N GLU A 174 -25.66 4.95 -2.81
CA GLU A 174 -26.16 4.35 -4.05
C GLU A 174 -25.18 3.37 -4.74
N ASP A 175 -24.04 3.06 -4.11
CA ASP A 175 -23.00 2.18 -4.66
C ASP A 175 -22.42 2.67 -6.02
N ARG A 176 -22.46 3.98 -6.25
CA ARG A 176 -21.97 4.69 -7.45
C ARG A 176 -20.55 5.23 -7.27
N TYR A 177 -19.67 4.45 -6.65
CA TYR A 177 -18.28 4.81 -6.42
C TYR A 177 -17.34 3.64 -6.73
N ARG A 178 -16.04 3.91 -6.78
CA ARG A 178 -15.00 2.88 -6.84
C ARG A 178 -14.15 2.95 -5.59
N ALA A 179 -13.90 1.81 -4.97
CA ALA A 179 -12.93 1.65 -3.90
C ALA A 179 -11.71 0.86 -4.40
N ARG A 180 -10.50 1.32 -4.09
CA ARG A 180 -9.24 0.71 -4.54
C ARG A 180 -8.20 0.66 -3.42
N ILE A 181 -7.31 -0.32 -3.49
CA ILE A 181 -6.03 -0.29 -2.78
C ILE A 181 -4.94 -0.02 -3.80
N PHE A 182 -4.13 1.01 -3.55
CA PHE A 182 -2.90 1.30 -4.26
C PHE A 182 -1.73 0.81 -3.42
N ARG A 183 -1.00 -0.19 -3.92
CA ARG A 183 0.09 -0.82 -3.19
C ARG A 183 1.42 -0.57 -3.90
N LEU A 184 2.30 0.13 -3.20
CA LEU A 184 3.66 0.43 -3.65
C LEU A 184 4.66 -0.54 -3.05
N LYS A 185 5.60 -1.03 -3.87
CA LYS A 185 6.75 -1.82 -3.43
C LYS A 185 7.97 -1.37 -4.21
N GLU A 186 9.10 -1.16 -3.54
CA GLU A 186 10.41 -1.05 -4.19
C GLU A 186 11.25 -2.26 -3.76
N ILE A 187 11.73 -3.03 -4.74
CA ILE A 187 12.51 -4.23 -4.51
C ILE A 187 13.64 -4.25 -5.55
N ASP A 188 14.88 -4.32 -5.08
CA ASP A 188 16.08 -4.41 -5.94
C ASP A 188 16.15 -3.29 -7.02
N GLY A 189 15.72 -2.08 -6.67
CA GLY A 189 15.68 -0.94 -7.61
C GLY A 189 14.53 -0.99 -8.62
N GLU A 190 13.64 -1.97 -8.52
CA GLU A 190 12.40 -2.01 -9.28
C GLU A 190 11.21 -1.49 -8.46
N LEU A 191 10.46 -0.57 -9.07
CA LEU A 191 9.22 -0.04 -8.53
C LEU A 191 8.02 -0.83 -9.04
N LYS A 192 7.26 -1.42 -8.13
CA LYS A 192 6.02 -2.13 -8.43
C LYS A 192 4.82 -1.42 -7.84
N ILE A 193 3.84 -1.13 -8.70
CA ILE A 193 2.55 -0.54 -8.33
C ILE A 193 1.45 -1.56 -8.62
N GLU A 194 0.76 -2.01 -7.59
CA GLU A 194 -0.39 -2.91 -7.68
C GLU A 194 -1.66 -2.13 -7.31
N ILE A 195 -2.68 -2.17 -8.17
CA ILE A 195 -3.99 -1.57 -7.87
C ILE A 195 -5.05 -2.67 -7.82
N ALA A 196 -5.67 -2.83 -6.67
CA ALA A 196 -6.70 -3.83 -6.42
C ALA A 196 -8.07 -3.17 -6.18
N LYS A 197 -9.14 -3.90 -6.47
CA LYS A 197 -10.52 -3.54 -6.14
C LYS A 197 -10.81 -3.86 -4.69
N VAL A 198 -11.57 -2.99 -4.03
CA VAL A 198 -12.19 -3.27 -2.74
C VAL A 198 -13.70 -3.35 -2.96
N ASP A 199 -14.28 -4.49 -2.64
CA ASP A 199 -15.72 -4.68 -2.55
C ASP A 199 -16.09 -4.68 -1.06
N SER A 200 -17.18 -4.01 -0.70
CA SER A 200 -17.65 -3.98 0.69
C SER A 200 -18.93 -4.78 0.83
N ASN A 201 -19.05 -5.50 1.95
CA ASN A 201 -20.26 -6.16 2.38
C ASN A 201 -20.60 -5.70 3.81
N GLY A 202 -21.26 -4.55 3.94
CA GLY A 202 -21.50 -3.91 5.23
C GLY A 202 -20.20 -3.41 5.86
N SER A 203 -19.82 -3.99 7.00
CA SER A 203 -18.60 -3.66 7.76
C SER A 203 -17.35 -4.40 7.29
N GLU A 204 -17.50 -5.40 6.42
CA GLU A 204 -16.39 -6.21 5.89
C GLU A 204 -16.01 -5.78 4.47
N VAL A 205 -14.80 -6.20 4.05
CA VAL A 205 -14.27 -5.95 2.71
C VAL A 205 -13.62 -7.19 2.10
N ALA A 206 -13.76 -7.31 0.78
CA ALA A 206 -13.03 -8.26 -0.04
C ALA A 206 -12.11 -7.49 -1.01
N VAL A 207 -10.83 -7.87 -1.04
CA VAL A 207 -9.85 -7.29 -1.97
C VAL A 207 -9.64 -8.25 -3.13
N THR A 208 -9.91 -7.79 -4.34
CA THR A 208 -9.81 -8.60 -5.57
C THR A 208 -8.96 -7.88 -6.62
N GLU A 209 -8.32 -8.66 -7.50
CA GLU A 209 -7.64 -8.07 -8.65
C GLU A 209 -8.65 -7.41 -9.61
N LEU A 210 -8.22 -6.34 -10.26
CA LEU A 210 -9.02 -5.73 -11.31
C LEU A 210 -9.14 -6.69 -12.51
N SER A 211 -10.36 -6.85 -13.00
CA SER A 211 -10.64 -7.69 -14.17
C SER A 211 -11.43 -6.92 -15.24
N GLY A 212 -11.39 -7.44 -16.48
CA GLY A 212 -12.15 -6.89 -17.60
C GLY A 212 -11.96 -5.38 -17.80
N LYS A 213 -13.08 -4.66 -17.99
CA LYS A 213 -13.11 -3.20 -18.28
C LYS A 213 -12.51 -2.34 -17.16
N GLU A 214 -12.45 -2.82 -15.92
CA GLU A 214 -11.84 -2.07 -14.82
C GLU A 214 -10.32 -2.10 -14.92
N ASN A 215 -9.76 -3.23 -15.35
CA ASN A 215 -8.32 -3.39 -15.60
C ASN A 215 -7.86 -2.57 -16.81
N TYR A 216 -8.66 -2.47 -17.89
CA TYR A 216 -8.28 -1.63 -19.05
C TYR A 216 -8.26 -0.12 -18.74
N LYS A 217 -9.03 0.34 -17.74
CA LYS A 217 -9.09 1.75 -17.35
C LYS A 217 -7.98 2.16 -16.38
N ILE A 218 -7.35 1.18 -15.74
CA ILE A 218 -6.27 1.36 -14.78
C ILE A 218 -5.09 0.59 -15.38
N ASN A 219 -4.26 1.27 -16.17
CA ASN A 219 -3.12 0.66 -16.84
C ASN A 219 -2.38 -0.25 -15.86
N LYS A 220 -2.21 -1.54 -16.21
CA LYS A 220 -1.26 -2.40 -15.49
C LYS A 220 0.11 -1.76 -15.67
N ILE A 221 0.58 -1.11 -14.62
CA ILE A 221 1.93 -0.55 -14.62
C ILE A 221 2.85 -1.76 -14.47
N PRO A 222 3.66 -2.12 -15.49
CA PRO A 222 4.67 -3.16 -15.31
C PRO A 222 5.64 -2.73 -14.20
N SER A 223 6.47 -3.66 -13.72
CA SER A 223 7.61 -3.27 -12.88
C SER A 223 8.43 -2.20 -13.62
N ILE A 224 8.82 -1.15 -12.91
CA ILE A 224 9.61 -0.04 -13.45
C ILE A 224 11.02 -0.16 -12.90
N ASP A 225 12.00 -0.43 -13.75
CA ASP A 225 13.41 -0.24 -13.39
C ASP A 225 13.65 1.25 -13.15
N LEU A 226 13.98 1.63 -11.92
CA LEU A 226 14.21 3.03 -11.54
C LEU A 226 15.46 3.62 -12.20
N GLN A 227 16.42 2.78 -12.61
CA GLN A 227 17.63 3.21 -13.31
C GLN A 227 17.39 3.32 -14.82
N ASN A 228 16.60 2.41 -15.39
CA ASN A 228 16.37 2.34 -16.84
C ASN A 228 14.86 2.24 -17.18
N PRO A 229 14.04 3.25 -16.85
CA PRO A 229 12.60 3.17 -17.07
C PRO A 229 12.25 3.14 -18.56
N GLU A 230 11.36 2.22 -18.96
CA GLU A 230 11.01 2.02 -20.36
C GLU A 230 9.94 2.99 -20.85
N GLY A 231 10.33 3.91 -21.72
CA GLY A 231 9.42 4.82 -22.41
C GLY A 231 8.83 5.92 -21.52
N LYS A 232 8.14 6.86 -22.17
CA LYS A 232 7.76 8.15 -21.56
C LYS A 232 6.87 8.03 -20.32
N PHE A 233 6.04 7.00 -20.23
CA PHE A 233 5.16 6.82 -19.07
C PHE A 233 5.95 6.34 -17.85
N GLN A 234 6.77 5.30 -17.98
CA GLN A 234 7.58 4.80 -16.88
C GLN A 234 8.59 5.85 -16.40
N SER A 235 9.24 6.58 -17.32
CA SER A 235 10.18 7.64 -16.93
C SER A 235 9.50 8.70 -16.07
N LYS A 236 8.28 9.13 -16.43
CA LYS A 236 7.53 10.09 -15.62
C LYS A 236 7.18 9.56 -14.22
N VAL A 237 6.84 8.28 -14.11
CA VAL A 237 6.52 7.64 -12.83
C VAL A 237 7.79 7.54 -11.97
N ALA A 238 8.90 7.09 -12.55
CA ALA A 238 10.20 6.99 -11.88
C ALA A 238 10.70 8.37 -11.42
N ASP A 239 10.65 9.38 -12.29
CA ASP A 239 11.03 10.76 -11.95
C ASP A 239 10.16 11.30 -10.79
N ALA A 240 8.84 11.09 -10.84
CA ALA A 240 7.96 11.52 -9.77
C ALA A 240 8.27 10.80 -8.46
N TYR A 241 8.53 9.49 -8.54
CA TYR A 241 8.89 8.67 -7.40
C TYR A 241 10.18 9.15 -6.72
N GLU A 242 11.28 9.28 -7.46
CA GLU A 242 12.57 9.75 -6.91
C GLU A 242 12.44 11.15 -6.29
N ASN A 243 11.74 12.07 -6.96
CA ASN A 243 11.49 13.41 -6.42
C ASN A 243 10.70 13.35 -5.09
N ILE A 244 9.71 12.48 -4.98
CA ILE A 244 8.93 12.29 -3.75
C ILE A 244 9.81 11.68 -2.65
N VAL A 245 10.59 10.65 -2.97
CA VAL A 245 11.52 9.99 -2.04
C VAL A 245 12.47 11.01 -1.45
N ASP A 246 13.14 11.79 -2.29
CA ASP A 246 14.12 12.78 -1.88
C ASP A 246 13.47 13.86 -1.01
N GLN A 247 12.28 14.35 -1.38
CA GLN A 247 11.53 15.31 -0.55
C GLN A 247 11.19 14.75 0.83
N GLN A 248 10.71 13.50 0.92
CA GLN A 248 10.35 12.90 2.22
C GLN A 248 11.58 12.63 3.09
N ILE A 249 12.71 12.24 2.49
CA ILE A 249 13.98 12.10 3.20
C ILE A 249 14.44 13.46 3.74
N GLN A 250 14.38 14.54 2.94
CA GLN A 250 14.78 15.87 3.39
C GLN A 250 13.91 16.36 4.56
N ILE A 251 12.59 16.19 4.48
CA ILE A 251 11.68 16.51 5.59
C ILE A 251 12.05 15.74 6.86
N ALA A 252 12.36 14.44 6.72
CA ALA A 252 12.77 13.62 7.85
C ALA A 252 14.09 14.13 8.45
N ARG A 253 15.12 14.38 7.62
CA ARG A 253 16.42 14.90 8.06
C ARG A 253 16.29 16.19 8.86
N SER A 254 15.58 17.19 8.34
CA SER A 254 15.38 18.47 9.04
C SER A 254 14.69 18.29 10.40
N LYS A 255 13.81 17.30 10.54
CA LYS A 255 13.16 16.99 11.83
C LYS A 255 14.15 16.43 12.85
N TYR A 256 15.13 15.62 12.43
CA TYR A 256 16.15 15.05 13.32
C TYR A 256 17.23 16.07 13.67
N GLU A 257 17.70 16.88 12.71
CA GLU A 257 18.67 17.97 12.94
C GLU A 257 18.13 18.99 13.97
N ASN A 258 16.85 19.39 13.84
CA ASN A 258 16.22 20.31 14.77
C ASN A 258 16.05 19.73 16.18
N LYS A 259 15.88 18.40 16.32
CA LYS A 259 15.81 17.74 17.63
C LYS A 259 17.16 17.75 18.33
N THR A 260 18.24 17.51 17.59
CA THR A 260 19.61 17.53 18.13
C THR A 260 19.98 18.93 18.60
N ASN A 261 19.63 19.97 17.84
CA ASN A 261 19.88 21.36 18.21
C ASN A 261 19.02 21.85 19.39
N ALA A 262 17.80 21.31 19.58
CA ALA A 262 16.95 21.65 20.72
C ALA A 262 17.35 20.92 22.02
N ALA A 263 18.20 19.89 21.94
CA ALA A 263 18.69 19.12 23.07
C ALA A 263 20.12 19.54 23.51
N ALA A 264 20.75 20.45 22.77
CA ALA A 264 22.04 21.07 23.08
C ALA A 264 21.85 22.43 23.77
#